data_AF-K2FSE8-F1
#
_entry.id   AF-K2FSE8-F1
#
_cell.length_a   1.000
_cell.length_b   1.000
_cell.length_c   1.000
_cell.angle_alpha   90.00
_cell.angle_beta   90.00
_cell.angle_gamma   90.00
#
_symmetry.space_group_name_H-M   'P 1'
#
loop_
_entity.id
_entity.type
_entity.pdbx_description
1 polymer ?
#
loop_
_entity_poly.entity_id
_entity_poly.type
_entity_poly.pdbx_seq_one_letter_code
_entity_poly.pdbx_strand_id
1 'polypeptide(L)'
;MIKSHSNKKEKAINLIKKLTLQLENTKPSKKAMIEDVKMMSFKIRPLFGDISTLANNQVGFLEVLWKIGKIEEIVTEGIKNLDEEEKKTFFQYLENVQRKMSFYIDSFPPKNQQKMESLELEIFKDKRRNKDFLN
;
A
#
# COMPACT_ATOMS: atom_id res chain seq x y z
N MET A 1 -22.80 -36.81 13.47
CA MET A 1 -22.28 -36.19 12.24
C MET A 1 -21.28 -35.10 12.63
N ILE A 2 -19.98 -35.39 12.53
CA ILE A 2 -18.92 -34.38 12.75
C ILE A 2 -18.79 -33.61 11.44
N LYS A 3 -19.16 -32.32 11.43
CA LYS A 3 -18.88 -31.42 10.30
C LYS A 3 -17.37 -31.23 10.23
N SER A 4 -16.74 -31.93 9.30
CA SER A 4 -15.38 -31.67 8.83
C SER A 4 -15.28 -30.19 8.43
N HIS A 5 -14.56 -29.40 9.23
CA HIS A 5 -14.08 -28.10 8.79
C HIS A 5 -13.03 -28.37 7.71
N SER A 6 -13.42 -28.22 6.44
CA SER A 6 -12.48 -28.22 5.33
C SER A 6 -11.52 -27.06 5.51
N ASN A 7 -10.35 -27.34 6.09
CA ASN A 7 -9.24 -26.41 6.26
C ASN A 7 -8.54 -26.25 4.90
N LYS A 8 -9.25 -25.68 3.93
CA LYS A 8 -8.76 -25.53 2.57
C LYS A 8 -7.79 -24.35 2.56
N LYS A 9 -6.49 -24.66 2.70
CA LYS A 9 -5.40 -23.69 2.59
C LYS A 9 -5.60 -22.82 1.35
N GLU A 10 -5.50 -21.52 1.53
CA GLU A 10 -5.61 -20.56 0.44
C GLU A 10 -4.37 -20.68 -0.45
N LYS A 11 -4.55 -20.52 -1.77
CA LYS A 11 -3.43 -20.50 -2.72
C LYS A 11 -2.97 -19.07 -2.94
N ALA A 12 -1.66 -18.86 -3.07
CA ALA A 12 -1.04 -17.57 -3.37
C ALA A 12 -1.67 -16.92 -4.60
N ILE A 13 -1.99 -17.71 -5.63
CA ILE A 13 -2.62 -17.22 -6.86
C ILE A 13 -3.95 -16.50 -6.61
N ASN A 14 -4.70 -16.87 -5.56
CA ASN A 14 -5.94 -16.21 -5.21
C ASN A 14 -5.68 -14.82 -4.61
N LEU A 15 -4.69 -14.72 -3.71
CA LEU A 15 -4.27 -13.44 -3.14
C LEU A 15 -3.64 -12.53 -4.20
N ILE A 16 -2.84 -13.08 -5.11
CA ILE A 16 -2.28 -12.34 -6.24
C ILE A 16 -3.42 -11.78 -7.10
N LYS A 17 -4.43 -12.58 -7.44
CA LYS A 17 -5.61 -12.11 -8.17
C LYS A 17 -6.35 -11.01 -7.41
N LYS A 18 -6.61 -11.19 -6.11
CA LYS A 18 -7.28 -10.17 -5.27
C LYS A 18 -6.49 -8.86 -5.31
N LEU A 19 -5.18 -8.93 -5.15
CA LEU A 19 -4.29 -7.77 -5.14
C LEU A 19 -4.24 -7.08 -6.50
N THR A 20 -4.04 -7.81 -7.60
CA THR A 20 -4.07 -7.24 -8.95
C THR A 20 -5.41 -6.56 -9.26
N LEU A 21 -6.54 -7.21 -8.95
CA LEU A 21 -7.88 -6.63 -9.17
C LEU A 21 -8.08 -5.33 -8.37
N GLN A 22 -7.60 -5.30 -7.13
CA GLN A 22 -7.69 -4.13 -6.26
C GLN A 22 -6.80 -2.99 -6.76
N LEU A 23 -5.56 -3.27 -7.17
CA LEU A 23 -4.63 -2.21 -7.56
C LEU A 23 -4.83 -1.68 -8.99
N GLU A 24 -5.27 -2.53 -9.93
CA GLU A 24 -5.33 -2.18 -11.36
C GLU A 24 -6.75 -1.90 -11.85
N ASN A 25 -7.75 -2.66 -11.38
CA ASN A 25 -9.10 -2.62 -11.98
C ASN A 25 -10.13 -1.80 -11.17
N THR A 26 -9.78 -1.38 -9.95
CA THR A 26 -10.69 -0.65 -9.06
C THR A 26 -10.06 0.64 -8.57
N LYS A 27 -9.46 1.43 -9.47
CA LYS A 27 -8.96 2.76 -9.13
C LYS A 27 -10.11 3.61 -8.59
N PRO A 28 -10.15 3.94 -7.29
CA PRO A 28 -11.27 4.67 -6.72
C PRO A 28 -11.25 6.12 -7.20
N SER A 29 -12.35 6.83 -7.02
CA SER A 29 -12.34 8.29 -7.17
C SER A 29 -11.33 8.93 -6.20
N LYS A 30 -10.81 10.12 -6.54
CA LYS A 30 -9.91 10.88 -5.65
C LYS A 30 -10.50 11.03 -4.24
N LYS A 31 -11.81 11.29 -4.14
CA LYS A 31 -12.52 11.43 -2.86
C LYS A 31 -12.47 10.13 -2.05
N ALA A 32 -12.75 8.99 -2.67
CA ALA A 32 -12.68 7.70 -2.00
C ALA A 32 -11.25 7.35 -1.56
N MET A 33 -10.24 7.63 -2.38
CA MET A 33 -8.84 7.45 -1.97
C MET A 33 -8.46 8.32 -0.77
N ILE A 34 -8.93 9.57 -0.70
CA ILE A 34 -8.69 10.45 0.45
C ILE A 34 -9.31 9.86 1.73
N GLU A 35 -10.55 9.39 1.67
CA GLU A 35 -11.20 8.79 2.83
C GLU A 35 -10.47 7.52 3.30
N ASP A 36 -10.10 6.64 2.36
CA ASP A 36 -9.32 5.44 2.66
C ASP A 36 -7.97 5.79 3.33
N VAL A 37 -7.19 6.71 2.73
CA VAL A 37 -5.86 7.09 3.23
C VAL A 37 -5.94 7.74 4.61
N LYS A 38 -6.99 8.52 4.90
CA LYS A 38 -7.23 9.07 6.25
C LYS A 38 -7.43 7.97 7.29
N MET A 39 -8.14 6.90 6.92
CA MET A 39 -8.38 5.76 7.83
C MET A 39 -7.15 4.87 8.02
N MET A 40 -6.20 4.89 7.07
CA MET A 40 -4.98 4.06 7.11
C MET A 40 -3.96 4.52 8.17
N SER A 41 -4.17 5.66 8.83
CA SER A 41 -3.33 6.17 9.93
C SER A 41 -1.85 6.32 9.56
N PHE A 42 -1.59 6.71 8.30
CA PHE A 42 -0.24 7.04 7.85
C PHE A 42 0.21 8.36 8.49
N LYS A 43 1.47 8.36 8.93
CA LYS A 43 2.25 9.53 9.26
C LYS A 43 3.37 9.65 8.24
N ILE A 44 3.56 10.87 7.76
CA ILE A 44 4.49 11.17 6.68
C ILE A 44 5.40 12.26 7.22
N ARG A 45 6.70 12.01 7.23
CA ARG A 45 7.70 13.03 7.58
C ARG A 45 8.68 13.22 6.44
N PRO A 46 9.01 14.47 6.07
CA PRO A 46 10.14 14.71 5.19
C PRO A 46 11.44 14.37 5.94
N LEU A 47 12.33 13.66 5.27
CA LEU A 47 13.71 13.44 5.71
C LEU A 47 14.64 14.50 5.09
N PHE A 48 14.36 14.90 3.85
CA PHE A 48 15.11 15.90 3.10
C PHE A 48 14.23 16.55 2.02
N GLY A 49 14.47 17.82 1.68
CA GLY A 49 13.71 18.59 0.67
C GLY A 49 12.41 19.23 1.17
N ASP A 50 11.77 20.02 0.30
CA ASP A 50 10.52 20.74 0.60
C ASP A 50 9.27 19.90 0.25
N ILE A 51 8.49 19.54 1.27
CA ILE A 51 7.25 18.76 1.13
C ILE A 51 6.16 19.51 0.33
N SER A 52 6.24 20.85 0.28
CA SER A 52 5.31 21.69 -0.50
C SER A 52 5.32 21.33 -1.99
N THR A 53 6.41 20.72 -2.47
CA THR A 53 6.54 20.21 -3.85
C THR A 53 5.51 19.12 -4.18
N LEU A 54 5.00 18.38 -3.19
CA LEU A 54 3.91 17.41 -3.38
C LEU A 54 2.58 18.07 -3.77
N ALA A 55 2.40 19.36 -3.47
CA ALA A 55 1.19 20.09 -3.86
C ALA A 55 0.98 20.10 -5.39
N ASN A 56 2.07 20.02 -6.15
CA ASN A 56 2.05 19.97 -7.61
C ASN A 56 1.67 18.59 -8.18
N ASN A 57 1.72 17.52 -7.37
CA ASN A 57 1.40 16.15 -7.80
C ASN A 57 0.63 15.34 -6.74
N GLN A 58 -0.39 15.98 -6.14
CA GLN A 58 -1.18 15.37 -5.06
C GLN A 58 -1.86 14.06 -5.47
N VAL A 59 -2.25 13.92 -6.74
CA VAL A 59 -2.98 12.74 -7.21
C VAL A 59 -2.08 11.51 -7.27
N GLY A 60 -0.87 11.64 -7.81
CA GLY A 60 0.09 10.53 -7.87
C GLY A 60 0.53 10.09 -6.47
N PHE A 61 0.82 11.05 -5.58
CA PHE A 61 1.19 10.75 -4.21
C PHE A 61 0.07 10.06 -3.42
N LEU A 62 -1.15 10.56 -3.53
CA LEU A 62 -2.34 9.94 -2.91
C LEU A 62 -2.54 8.50 -3.40
N GLU A 63 -2.36 8.26 -4.70
CA GLU A 63 -2.49 6.92 -5.28
C GLU A 63 -1.44 5.96 -4.73
N VAL A 64 -0.19 6.39 -4.57
CA VAL A 64 0.87 5.58 -3.95
C VAL A 64 0.50 5.21 -2.52
N LEU A 65 0.08 6.17 -1.69
CA LEU A 65 -0.34 5.91 -0.31
C LEU A 65 -1.49 4.92 -0.24
N TRP A 66 -2.50 5.12 -1.10
CA TRP A 66 -3.65 4.23 -1.17
C TRP A 66 -3.25 2.79 -1.55
N LYS A 67 -2.40 2.62 -2.58
CA LYS A 67 -1.90 1.31 -3.01
C LYS A 67 -1.12 0.60 -1.89
N ILE A 68 -0.24 1.32 -1.18
CA ILE A 68 0.52 0.79 -0.04
C ILE A 68 -0.45 0.26 1.03
N GLY A 69 -1.46 1.04 1.40
CA GLY A 69 -2.43 0.62 2.41
C GLY A 69 -3.24 -0.60 2.00
N LYS A 70 -3.65 -0.69 0.73
CA LYS A 70 -4.39 -1.85 0.20
C LYS A 70 -3.54 -3.11 0.12
N ILE A 71 -2.26 -2.99 -0.24
CA ILE A 71 -1.32 -4.11 -0.19
C ILE A 71 -1.24 -4.63 1.25
N GLU A 72 -1.05 -3.75 2.24
CA GLU A 72 -0.96 -4.18 3.64
C GLU A 72 -2.23 -4.86 4.15
N GLU A 73 -3.40 -4.33 3.81
CA GLU A 73 -4.71 -4.92 4.14
C GLU A 73 -4.81 -6.36 3.62
N ILE A 74 -4.57 -6.55 2.31
CA ILE A 74 -4.67 -7.86 1.65
C ILE A 74 -3.62 -8.84 2.19
N VAL A 75 -2.39 -8.38 2.40
CA VAL A 75 -1.31 -9.20 2.93
C VAL A 75 -1.63 -9.64 4.36
N THR A 76 -2.05 -8.72 5.22
CA THR A 76 -2.32 -9.01 6.65
C THR A 76 -3.48 -9.99 6.84
N GLU A 77 -4.51 -9.87 6.01
CA GLU A 77 -5.67 -10.77 6.03
C GLU A 77 -5.33 -12.14 5.42
N GLY A 78 -4.70 -12.15 4.25
CA GLY A 78 -4.56 -13.36 3.44
C GLY A 78 -3.37 -14.25 3.84
N ILE A 79 -2.25 -13.66 4.28
CA ILE A 79 -1.01 -14.42 4.44
C ILE A 79 -1.08 -15.50 5.53
N LYS A 80 -1.98 -15.33 6.50
CA LYS A 80 -2.19 -16.28 7.60
C LYS A 80 -2.78 -17.62 7.11
N ASN A 81 -3.43 -17.60 5.95
CA ASN A 81 -4.11 -18.77 5.38
C ASN A 81 -3.28 -19.51 4.31
N LEU A 82 -2.07 -19.01 4.01
CA LEU A 82 -1.11 -19.64 3.12
C LEU A 82 -0.20 -20.60 3.89
N ASP A 83 0.25 -21.67 3.24
CA ASP A 83 1.40 -22.44 3.73
C ASP A 83 2.73 -21.85 3.24
N GLU A 84 3.85 -22.44 3.68
CA GLU A 84 5.18 -21.87 3.43
C GLU A 84 5.55 -21.79 1.95
N GLU A 85 5.11 -22.75 1.14
CA GLU A 85 5.38 -22.74 -0.31
C GLU A 85 4.55 -21.66 -1.02
N GLU A 86 3.27 -21.54 -0.65
CA GLU A 86 2.40 -20.49 -1.18
C GLU A 86 2.84 -19.10 -0.69
N LYS A 87 3.29 -18.95 0.57
CA LYS A 87 3.88 -17.70 1.07
C LYS A 87 5.09 -17.28 0.25
N LYS A 88 6.00 -18.21 -0.06
CA LYS A 88 7.18 -17.92 -0.90
C LYS A 88 6.76 -17.39 -2.27
N THR A 89 5.80 -18.06 -2.91
CA THR A 89 5.25 -17.63 -4.21
C THR A 89 4.64 -16.23 -4.13
N PHE A 90 3.87 -15.97 -3.06
CA PHE A 90 3.25 -14.66 -2.85
C PHE A 90 4.27 -13.56 -2.59
N PHE A 91 5.30 -13.81 -1.78
CA PHE A 91 6.37 -12.85 -1.51
C PHE A 91 7.18 -12.51 -2.77
N GLN A 92 7.50 -13.49 -3.61
CA GLN A 92 8.15 -13.24 -4.91
C GLN A 92 7.31 -12.31 -5.80
N TYR A 93 5.99 -12.45 -5.77
CA TYR A 93 5.10 -11.52 -6.46
C TYR A 93 5.15 -10.11 -5.83
N LEU A 94 5.11 -9.99 -4.49
CA LEU A 94 5.19 -8.69 -3.82
C LEU A 94 6.52 -7.96 -4.11
N GLU A 95 7.63 -8.66 -4.21
CA GLU A 95 8.91 -8.07 -4.64
C GLU A 95 8.82 -7.46 -6.04
N ASN A 96 8.10 -8.10 -6.97
CA ASN A 96 7.85 -7.53 -8.30
C ASN A 96 6.99 -6.26 -8.22
N VAL A 97 5.96 -6.25 -7.37
CA VAL A 97 5.11 -5.08 -7.14
C VAL A 97 5.93 -3.93 -6.55
N GLN A 98 6.79 -4.21 -5.57
CA GLN A 98 7.69 -3.22 -4.96
C GLN A 98 8.63 -2.59 -6.00
N ARG A 99 9.25 -3.39 -6.87
CA ARG A 99 10.11 -2.90 -7.95
C ARG A 99 9.36 -1.96 -8.89
N LYS A 100 8.13 -2.31 -9.28
CA LYS A 100 7.29 -1.45 -10.13
C LYS A 100 6.94 -0.14 -9.42
N MET A 101 6.57 -0.17 -8.15
CA MET A 101 6.26 1.05 -7.39
C MET A 101 7.48 1.97 -7.24
N SER A 102 8.67 1.40 -7.04
CA SER A 102 9.93 2.18 -6.98
C SER A 102 10.17 2.91 -8.31
N PHE A 103 9.98 2.23 -9.44
CA PHE A 103 10.09 2.84 -10.76
C PHE A 103 9.07 3.98 -10.99
N TYR A 104 7.82 3.84 -10.51
CA TYR A 104 6.81 4.91 -10.59
C TYR A 104 7.20 6.15 -9.77
N ILE A 105 7.91 5.97 -8.66
CA ILE A 105 8.40 7.08 -7.83
C ILE A 105 9.56 7.81 -8.52
N ASP A 106 10.48 7.05 -9.13
CA ASP A 106 11.64 7.63 -9.83
C ASP A 106 11.25 8.32 -11.14
N SER A 107 10.14 7.89 -11.76
CA SER A 107 9.61 8.45 -13.02
C SER A 107 8.62 9.60 -12.81
N PHE A 108 8.69 10.31 -11.68
CA PHE A 108 8.09 11.63 -11.51
C PHE A 108 9.10 12.74 -11.89
N PRO A 109 9.37 13.02 -13.19
CA PRO A 109 10.24 14.12 -13.54
C PRO A 109 9.54 15.45 -13.23
N PRO A 110 10.24 16.42 -12.63
CA PRO A 110 9.72 17.77 -12.54
C PRO A 110 9.70 18.39 -13.94
N LYS A 111 8.55 18.93 -14.34
CA LYS A 111 8.38 19.54 -15.67
C LYS A 111 9.24 20.78 -15.92
N ASN A 112 9.97 21.29 -14.92
CA ASN A 112 10.88 22.42 -15.05
C ASN A 112 12.26 22.05 -14.51
N GLN A 113 13.29 22.16 -15.35
CA GLN A 113 14.71 21.92 -15.04
C GLN A 113 15.32 23.01 -14.14
N GLN A 114 14.66 23.39 -13.06
CA GLN A 114 15.35 24.00 -11.92
C GLN A 114 15.67 22.85 -10.98
N LYS A 115 16.94 22.76 -10.51
CA LYS A 115 17.41 21.80 -9.50
C LYS A 115 16.34 21.63 -8.42
N MET A 116 15.46 20.63 -8.53
CA MET A 116 14.61 20.27 -7.41
C MET A 116 15.53 19.54 -6.46
N GLU A 117 15.71 20.14 -5.30
CA GLU A 117 16.17 19.42 -4.13
C GLU A 117 15.35 18.13 -4.03
N SER A 118 16.03 17.00 -4.07
CA SER A 118 15.39 15.68 -3.97
C SER A 118 14.50 15.68 -2.72
N LEU A 119 13.22 15.34 -2.85
CA LEU A 119 12.34 15.15 -1.71
C LEU A 119 12.43 13.69 -1.26
N GLU A 120 12.89 13.47 -0.03
CA GLU A 120 12.88 12.16 0.61
C GLU A 120 11.83 12.15 1.73
N LEU A 121 10.94 11.16 1.73
CA LEU A 121 9.86 11.03 2.69
C LEU A 121 9.94 9.68 3.39
N GLU A 122 9.73 9.68 4.71
CA GLU A 122 9.42 8.46 5.44
C GLU A 122 7.91 8.38 5.68
N ILE A 123 7.32 7.23 5.36
CA ILE A 123 5.91 6.92 5.60
C ILE A 123 5.85 5.78 6.61
N PHE A 124 5.17 5.99 7.73
CA PHE A 124 4.99 4.99 8.78
C PHE A 124 3.56 4.99 9.31
N LYS A 125 3.12 3.90 9.93
CA LYS A 125 1.80 3.81 10.55
C LYS A 125 1.88 4.03 12.05
N ASP A 126 0.99 4.86 12.60
CA ASP A 126 0.84 4.95 14.06
C ASP A 126 0.13 3.68 14.57
N LYS A 127 0.82 2.88 15.40
CA LYS A 127 0.25 1.65 15.97
C LYS A 127 -0.64 1.92 17.20
N ARG A 128 -0.82 3.17 17.60
CA ARG A 128 -1.75 3.53 18.68
C ARG A 128 -3.19 3.29 18.25
N ARG A 129 -3.68 2.08 18.49
CA ARG A 129 -5.13 1.86 18.70
C ARG A 129 -5.58 2.80 19.80
N ASN A 130 -6.66 3.54 19.54
CA ASN A 130 -7.50 4.21 20.54
C ASN A 130 -7.64 3.33 21.80
N LYS A 131 -6.88 3.65 22.85
CA LYS A 131 -7.16 3.24 24.22
C LYS A 131 -7.69 4.39 25.07
N ASP A 132 -7.84 5.59 24.49
CA ASP A 132 -8.15 6.82 25.23
C ASP A 132 -9.58 7.34 25.02
N PHE A 133 -10.51 6.52 24.51
CA PHE A 133 -11.95 6.84 24.49
C PHE A 133 -12.78 6.00 25.46
N LEU A 134 -12.15 5.41 26.48
CA LEU A 134 -12.83 4.85 27.64
C LEU A 134 -12.19 5.43 28.91
N ASN A 135 -12.52 6.69 29.19
CA ASN A 135 -12.56 7.26 30.53
C ASN A 135 -13.78 8.16 30.62
#